data_AF-A0AB36DPX4-F1
#
_entry.id   AF-A0AB36DPX4-F1
#
_cell.length_a   1.000
_cell.length_b   1.000
_cell.length_c   1.000
_cell.angle_alpha   90.00
_cell.angle_beta   90.00
_cell.angle_gamma   90.00
#
_symmetry.space_group_name_H-M   'P 1'
#
loop_
_entity.id
_entity.type
_entity.pdbx_description
1 polymer ?
#
loop_
_entity_poly.entity_id
_entity_poly.type
_entity_poly.pdbx_seq_one_letter_code
_entity_poly.pdbx_strand_id
1 'polypeptide(L)'
;MAVAASVAAEAVENNAVNKSQSGNIITFIEFFNNTNTKMGQLVGSDAKKAMLRLNDTNFKLMPSVTPPFNGINDRYIYTTKGGWIDMVHFLFYASEAYSHKKEMMENPSTSYLGLTQQEIVSKSINHAVKRGYLQEKLDSIKAPHSAYSYEDLPSDYYGAVFGANHFDPKSKISFGQQIYNYFKQELDVKSPYHAPNYNDLPDIDNKKHSGIFNRTINPMFIP
;
A
#
# COMPACT_ATOMS: atom_id res chain seq x y z
N MET A 1 19.38 24.24 -20.42
CA MET A 1 18.13 24.19 -19.62
C MET A 1 17.00 23.38 -20.26
N ALA A 2 16.95 23.17 -21.58
CA ALA A 2 15.87 22.38 -22.22
C ALA A 2 15.96 20.85 -22.01
N VAL A 3 17.17 20.29 -21.83
CA VAL A 3 17.38 18.83 -21.72
C VAL A 3 16.97 18.26 -20.36
N ALA A 4 17.02 19.05 -19.28
CA ALA A 4 16.60 18.60 -17.95
C ALA A 4 15.07 18.56 -17.78
N ALA A 5 14.35 19.44 -18.49
CA ALA A 5 12.89 19.48 -18.47
C ALA A 5 12.26 18.36 -19.32
N SER A 6 12.90 17.95 -20.43
CA SER A 6 12.41 16.85 -21.28
C SER A 6 12.59 15.48 -20.62
N VAL A 7 13.69 15.27 -19.88
CA VAL A 7 13.92 14.01 -19.14
C VAL A 7 12.95 13.87 -17.96
N ALA A 8 12.55 14.98 -17.32
CA ALA A 8 11.53 14.94 -16.28
C ALA A 8 10.12 14.65 -16.83
N ALA A 9 9.79 15.13 -18.04
CA ALA A 9 8.50 14.88 -18.69
C ALA A 9 8.37 13.45 -19.25
N GLU A 10 9.41 12.91 -19.91
CA GLU A 10 9.45 11.50 -20.35
C GLU A 10 9.38 10.52 -19.17
N ALA A 11 9.85 10.96 -17.99
CA ALA A 11 9.89 10.14 -16.81
C ALA A 11 8.51 9.91 -16.15
N VAL A 12 7.48 10.68 -16.50
CA VAL A 12 6.11 10.46 -16.01
C VAL A 12 5.26 9.67 -17.00
N GLU A 13 5.49 9.78 -18.31
CA GLU A 13 4.68 9.15 -19.38
C GLU A 13 4.65 7.62 -19.35
N ASN A 14 5.57 6.97 -18.64
CA ASN A 14 5.63 5.51 -18.55
C ASN A 14 5.49 5.03 -17.09
N ASN A 15 4.71 5.72 -16.26
CA ASN A 15 4.53 5.31 -14.87
C ASN A 15 3.41 4.26 -14.68
N ALA A 16 3.57 3.40 -13.67
CA ALA A 16 2.55 2.44 -13.25
C ALA A 16 1.31 3.16 -12.71
N VAL A 17 1.50 4.26 -11.97
CA VAL A 17 0.43 5.20 -11.63
C VAL A 17 -0.04 5.89 -12.90
N ASN A 18 -1.34 5.78 -13.18
CA ASN A 18 -1.96 6.26 -14.41
C ASN A 18 -3.35 6.82 -14.13
N LYS A 19 -3.86 7.66 -15.05
CA LYS A 19 -5.15 8.35 -14.88
C LYS A 19 -6.33 7.39 -14.81
N SER A 20 -6.33 6.30 -15.60
CA SER A 20 -7.44 5.32 -15.59
C SER A 20 -7.62 4.60 -14.27
N GLN A 21 -6.56 4.52 -13.45
CA GLN A 21 -6.54 3.85 -12.15
C GLN A 21 -6.30 4.80 -10.96
N SER A 22 -6.22 6.10 -11.21
CA SER A 22 -6.13 7.13 -10.19
C SER A 22 -7.53 7.53 -9.73
N GLY A 23 -7.87 7.18 -8.50
CA GLY A 23 -9.24 7.27 -8.02
C GLY A 23 -9.39 7.94 -6.66
N ASN A 24 -10.53 7.70 -6.03
CA ASN A 24 -10.86 8.26 -4.73
C ASN A 24 -10.99 7.15 -3.68
N ILE A 25 -10.62 7.46 -2.43
CA ILE A 25 -10.71 6.48 -1.35
C ILE A 25 -12.16 6.00 -1.12
N ILE A 26 -13.17 6.83 -1.39
CA ILE A 26 -14.58 6.46 -1.18
C ILE A 26 -14.97 5.33 -2.13
N THR A 27 -14.68 5.46 -3.43
CA THR A 27 -14.97 4.48 -4.47
C THR A 27 -14.13 3.21 -4.31
N PHE A 28 -12.86 3.33 -3.86
CA PHE A 28 -12.09 2.17 -3.42
C PHE A 28 -12.79 1.41 -2.29
N ILE A 29 -13.28 2.10 -1.26
CA ILE A 29 -13.96 1.47 -0.12
C ILE A 29 -15.30 0.86 -0.53
N GLU A 30 -16.03 1.47 -1.47
CA GLU A 30 -17.22 0.87 -2.07
C GLU A 30 -16.89 -0.46 -2.77
N PHE A 31 -15.82 -0.52 -3.56
CA PHE A 31 -15.34 -1.77 -4.13
C PHE A 31 -14.96 -2.77 -3.03
N PHE A 32 -14.18 -2.34 -2.03
CA PHE A 32 -13.72 -3.18 -0.92
C PHE A 32 -14.87 -3.80 -0.12
N ASN A 33 -15.93 -3.01 0.10
CA ASN A 33 -17.18 -3.43 0.75
C ASN A 33 -17.95 -4.47 -0.08
N ASN A 34 -17.80 -4.46 -1.40
CA ASN A 34 -18.55 -5.31 -2.33
C ASN A 34 -17.70 -6.42 -2.97
N THR A 35 -16.49 -6.68 -2.45
CA THR A 35 -15.73 -7.89 -2.79
C THR A 35 -16.57 -9.16 -2.52
N ASN A 36 -16.22 -10.28 -3.15
CA ASN A 36 -16.94 -11.57 -2.96
C ASN A 36 -17.11 -11.99 -1.49
N THR A 37 -16.21 -11.53 -0.62
CA THR A 37 -16.25 -11.83 0.83
C THR A 37 -16.66 -10.63 1.68
N LYS A 38 -17.09 -9.54 1.03
CA LYS A 38 -17.52 -8.28 1.64
C LYS A 38 -16.51 -7.76 2.67
N MET A 39 -15.22 -7.87 2.33
CA MET A 39 -14.11 -7.68 3.27
C MET A 39 -14.21 -6.34 4.01
N GLY A 40 -14.55 -5.27 3.30
CA GLY A 40 -14.68 -3.94 3.91
C GLY A 40 -15.83 -3.78 4.90
N GLN A 41 -16.83 -4.66 4.88
CA GLN A 41 -17.97 -4.64 5.80
C GLN A 41 -17.71 -5.42 7.09
N LEU A 42 -16.64 -6.22 7.14
CA LEU A 42 -16.33 -7.07 8.29
C LEU A 42 -15.91 -6.23 9.50
N VAL A 43 -16.23 -6.73 10.69
CA VAL A 43 -15.87 -6.15 11.99
C VAL A 43 -15.22 -7.21 12.88
N GLY A 44 -14.59 -6.80 13.97
CA GLY A 44 -14.20 -7.72 15.02
C GLY A 44 -13.22 -8.82 14.57
N SER A 45 -13.49 -10.05 15.01
CA SER A 45 -12.72 -11.24 14.63
C SER A 45 -12.73 -11.54 13.13
N ASP A 46 -13.79 -11.17 12.41
CA ASP A 46 -13.86 -11.44 10.98
C ASP A 46 -13.05 -10.42 10.17
N ALA A 47 -13.03 -9.15 10.61
CA ALA A 47 -12.06 -8.19 10.10
C ALA A 47 -10.62 -8.66 10.35
N LYS A 48 -10.33 -9.22 11.54
CA LYS A 48 -9.01 -9.80 11.85
C LYS A 48 -8.63 -10.92 10.88
N LYS A 49 -9.52 -11.89 10.65
CA LYS A 49 -9.26 -12.98 9.69
C LYS A 49 -9.03 -12.42 8.28
N ALA A 50 -9.80 -11.40 7.90
CA ALA A 50 -9.67 -10.82 6.59
C ALA A 50 -8.40 -10.00 6.38
N MET A 51 -7.94 -9.28 7.41
CA MET A 51 -6.63 -8.66 7.45
C MET A 51 -5.55 -9.72 7.20
N LEU A 52 -5.52 -10.78 8.03
CA LEU A 52 -4.46 -11.80 8.01
C LEU A 52 -4.30 -12.57 6.68
N ARG A 53 -5.31 -12.61 5.83
CA ARG A 53 -5.23 -13.29 4.52
C ARG A 53 -4.77 -12.39 3.38
N LEU A 54 -4.70 -11.06 3.56
CA LEU A 54 -4.36 -10.15 2.46
C LEU A 54 -2.94 -10.39 1.91
N ASN A 55 -2.05 -10.97 2.72
CA ASN A 55 -0.71 -11.38 2.29
C ASN A 55 -0.59 -12.87 1.92
N ASP A 56 -1.70 -13.61 1.81
CA ASP A 56 -1.66 -15.02 1.40
C ASP A 56 -1.11 -15.14 -0.03
N THR A 57 -0.10 -16.01 -0.21
CA THR A 57 0.47 -16.32 -1.51
C THR A 57 0.07 -17.71 -2.00
N ASN A 58 -0.10 -17.87 -3.31
CA ASN A 58 -0.28 -19.18 -3.93
C ASN A 58 1.03 -19.98 -3.99
N PHE A 59 0.99 -21.20 -4.54
CA PHE A 59 2.16 -22.08 -4.68
C PHE A 59 3.29 -21.50 -5.58
N LYS A 60 3.00 -20.45 -6.37
CA LYS A 60 3.99 -19.71 -7.17
C LYS A 60 4.55 -18.49 -6.44
N LEU A 61 4.25 -18.35 -5.14
CA LEU A 61 4.61 -17.20 -4.30
C LEU A 61 4.01 -15.87 -4.79
N MET A 62 2.89 -15.92 -5.52
CA MET A 62 2.17 -14.71 -5.94
C MET A 62 1.03 -14.40 -4.98
N PRO A 63 0.74 -13.12 -4.69
CA PRO A 63 -0.42 -12.73 -3.90
C PRO A 63 -1.70 -13.34 -4.46
N SER A 64 -2.56 -13.88 -3.58
CA SER A 64 -3.77 -14.61 -3.95
C SER A 64 -5.06 -13.85 -3.64
N VAL A 65 -5.01 -12.88 -2.72
CA VAL A 65 -6.19 -12.12 -2.26
C VAL A 65 -6.27 -10.72 -2.87
N THR A 66 -5.13 -10.06 -3.08
CA THR A 66 -5.07 -8.72 -3.67
C THR A 66 -5.17 -8.63 -5.22
N PRO A 67 -5.07 -9.70 -6.04
CA PRO A 67 -5.19 -9.57 -7.50
C PRO A 67 -6.46 -8.88 -8.02
N PRO A 68 -7.66 -9.05 -7.42
CA PRO A 68 -8.86 -8.34 -7.87
C PRO A 68 -8.75 -6.81 -7.83
N PHE A 69 -7.84 -6.25 -7.03
CA PHE A 69 -7.62 -4.80 -6.92
C PHE A 69 -6.66 -4.26 -8.00
N ASN A 70 -5.95 -5.12 -8.74
CA ASN A 70 -4.99 -4.67 -9.76
C ASN A 70 -5.66 -3.93 -10.93
N GLY A 71 -6.93 -4.22 -11.20
CA GLY A 71 -7.66 -3.74 -12.39
C GLY A 71 -8.75 -2.72 -12.10
N ILE A 72 -8.88 -2.23 -10.86
CA ILE A 72 -9.90 -1.23 -10.52
C ILE A 72 -9.42 0.18 -10.87
N ASN A 73 -10.38 1.08 -11.09
CA ASN A 73 -10.13 2.49 -11.40
C ASN A 73 -9.60 3.27 -10.18
N ASP A 74 -9.75 2.72 -8.97
CA ASP A 74 -9.39 3.36 -7.71
C ASP A 74 -8.21 2.65 -7.02
N ARG A 75 -7.29 2.11 -7.81
CA ARG A 75 -6.09 1.43 -7.29
C ARG A 75 -5.13 2.41 -6.65
N TYR A 76 -4.90 3.56 -7.30
CA TYR A 76 -3.96 4.58 -6.83
C TYR A 76 -4.71 5.73 -6.18
N ILE A 77 -4.41 6.00 -4.91
CA ILE A 77 -5.07 7.03 -4.11
C ILE A 77 -4.04 8.10 -3.72
N TYR A 78 -4.33 9.36 -4.05
CA TYR A 78 -3.44 10.47 -3.72
C TYR A 78 -3.64 10.99 -2.30
N THR A 79 -2.53 11.25 -1.60
CA THR A 79 -2.49 11.79 -0.24
C THR A 79 -1.37 12.83 -0.13
N THR A 80 -1.58 13.89 0.65
CA THR A 80 -0.56 14.95 0.78
C THR A 80 0.63 14.54 1.66
N LYS A 81 0.46 13.54 2.53
CA LYS A 81 1.53 13.06 3.40
C LYS A 81 2.23 11.81 2.88
N GLY A 82 1.54 10.97 2.10
CA GLY A 82 2.07 9.70 1.59
C GLY A 82 2.26 9.65 0.08
N GLY A 83 1.97 10.74 -0.63
CA GLY A 83 1.99 10.76 -2.09
C GLY A 83 0.91 9.85 -2.69
N TRP A 84 1.22 9.24 -3.82
CA TRP A 84 0.40 8.19 -4.41
C TRP A 84 0.55 6.88 -3.63
N ILE A 85 -0.58 6.29 -3.24
CA ILE A 85 -0.64 5.01 -2.56
C ILE A 85 -1.26 3.97 -3.50
N ASP A 86 -0.53 2.92 -3.84
CA ASP A 86 -1.07 1.72 -4.46
C ASP A 86 -1.77 0.87 -3.40
N MET A 87 -3.08 0.74 -3.52
CA MET A 87 -3.89 -0.01 -2.58
C MET A 87 -3.58 -1.50 -2.53
N VAL A 88 -2.98 -2.07 -3.59
CA VAL A 88 -2.55 -3.48 -3.61
C VAL A 88 -1.38 -3.68 -2.66
N HIS A 89 -0.35 -2.85 -2.80
CA HIS A 89 0.82 -2.83 -1.91
C HIS A 89 0.42 -2.50 -0.47
N PHE A 90 -0.38 -1.44 -0.30
CA PHE A 90 -0.89 -1.03 1.01
C PHE A 90 -1.58 -2.17 1.76
N LEU A 91 -2.52 -2.87 1.11
CA LEU A 91 -3.27 -3.96 1.74
C LEU A 91 -2.39 -5.17 2.06
N PHE A 92 -1.48 -5.53 1.14
CA PHE A 92 -0.56 -6.65 1.35
C PHE A 92 0.35 -6.40 2.56
N TYR A 93 1.00 -5.24 2.60
CA TYR A 93 1.95 -4.91 3.67
C TYR A 93 1.28 -4.54 4.99
N ALA A 94 0.01 -4.12 4.99
CA ALA A 94 -0.80 -4.06 6.19
C ALA A 94 -0.95 -5.45 6.84
N SER A 95 -1.21 -6.50 6.06
CA SER A 95 -1.29 -7.85 6.59
C SER A 95 0.06 -8.39 7.02
N GLU A 96 1.13 -8.17 6.26
CA GLU A 96 2.48 -8.58 6.64
C GLU A 96 2.85 -8.02 8.03
N ALA A 97 2.66 -6.72 8.24
CA ALA A 97 2.97 -6.08 9.51
C ALA A 97 2.04 -6.55 10.64
N TYR A 98 0.74 -6.67 10.38
CA TYR A 98 -0.22 -7.15 11.39
C TYR A 98 0.04 -8.62 11.79
N SER A 99 0.36 -9.48 10.82
CA SER A 99 0.68 -10.89 11.04
C SER A 99 1.92 -11.05 11.90
N HIS A 100 3.00 -10.32 11.59
CA HIS A 100 4.22 -10.32 12.41
C HIS A 100 3.97 -9.76 13.81
N LYS A 101 3.17 -8.69 13.94
CA LYS A 101 2.75 -8.15 15.26
C LYS A 101 2.04 -9.22 16.08
N LYS A 102 1.07 -9.92 15.48
CA LYS A 102 0.32 -11.01 16.12
C LYS A 102 1.26 -12.13 16.57
N GLU A 103 2.17 -12.58 15.71
CA GLU A 103 3.14 -13.63 16.06
C GLU A 103 4.02 -13.22 17.24
N MET A 104 4.56 -12.00 17.23
CA MET A 104 5.37 -11.48 18.33
C MET A 104 4.60 -11.41 19.65
N MET A 105 3.31 -11.06 19.61
CA MET A 105 2.48 -10.99 20.82
C MET A 105 2.05 -12.37 21.33
N GLU A 106 1.92 -13.35 20.45
CA GLU A 106 1.48 -14.72 20.79
C GLU A 106 2.65 -15.66 21.12
N ASN A 107 3.88 -15.34 20.69
CA ASN A 107 5.06 -16.15 20.93
C ASN A 107 5.62 -15.91 22.35
N PRO A 108 5.72 -16.97 23.20
CA PRO A 108 6.26 -16.85 24.54
C PRO A 108 7.70 -16.32 24.58
N SER A 109 8.52 -16.60 23.56
CA SER A 109 9.91 -16.14 23.50
C SER A 109 10.03 -14.62 23.43
N THR A 110 9.10 -13.96 22.75
CA THR A 110 9.03 -12.49 22.68
C THR A 110 8.45 -11.88 23.94
N SER A 111 7.59 -12.58 24.67
CA SER A 111 7.16 -12.12 25.99
C SER A 111 8.29 -12.17 27.02
N TYR A 112 9.20 -13.14 26.93
CA TYR A 112 10.43 -13.19 27.74
C TYR A 112 11.41 -12.03 27.46
N LEU A 113 11.38 -11.44 26.27
CA LEU A 113 12.21 -10.28 25.93
C LEU A 113 11.73 -8.97 26.59
N GLY A 114 10.55 -8.96 27.22
CA GLY A 114 10.03 -7.78 27.92
C GLY A 114 9.74 -6.58 27.01
N LEU A 115 9.50 -6.81 25.70
CA LEU A 115 9.26 -5.74 24.74
C LEU A 115 7.95 -5.00 25.05
N THR A 116 8.01 -3.68 24.96
CA THR A 116 6.81 -2.82 25.01
C THR A 116 5.97 -2.99 23.75
N GLN A 117 4.69 -2.62 23.83
CA GLN A 117 3.79 -2.65 22.66
C GLN A 117 4.32 -1.78 21.51
N GLN A 118 4.91 -0.62 21.81
CA GLN A 118 5.47 0.26 20.79
C GLN A 118 6.66 -0.38 20.08
N GLU A 119 7.52 -1.10 20.80
CA GLU A 119 8.66 -1.81 20.20
C GLU A 119 8.19 -2.96 19.29
N ILE A 120 7.12 -3.68 19.67
CA ILE A 120 6.51 -4.71 18.83
C ILE A 120 5.97 -4.07 17.54
N VAL A 121 5.22 -2.96 17.65
CA VAL A 121 4.71 -2.21 16.49
C VAL A 121 5.87 -1.79 15.57
N SER A 122 6.90 -1.13 16.10
CA SER A 122 8.04 -0.68 15.31
C SER A 122 8.79 -1.85 14.65
N LYS A 123 8.98 -2.97 15.34
CA LYS A 123 9.62 -4.17 14.76
C LYS A 123 8.79 -4.78 13.64
N SER A 124 7.46 -4.81 13.78
CA SER A 124 6.56 -5.31 12.74
C SER A 124 6.48 -4.42 11.51
N ILE A 125 6.49 -3.09 11.68
CA ILE A 125 6.59 -2.16 10.55
C ILE A 125 7.92 -2.38 9.81
N ASN A 126 9.03 -2.44 10.54
CA ASN A 126 10.35 -2.68 9.96
C ASN A 126 10.46 -4.03 9.24
N HIS A 127 9.82 -5.08 9.77
CA HIS A 127 9.76 -6.38 9.12
C HIS A 127 9.07 -6.28 7.75
N ALA A 128 7.87 -5.70 7.71
CA ALA A 128 7.10 -5.53 6.49
C ALA A 128 7.85 -4.68 5.45
N VAL A 129 8.44 -3.55 5.85
CA VAL A 129 9.25 -2.69 4.96
C VAL A 129 10.44 -3.45 4.38
N LYS A 130 11.17 -4.23 5.19
CA LYS A 130 12.29 -5.05 4.69
C LYS A 130 11.85 -6.08 3.66
N ARG A 131 10.65 -6.65 3.83
CA ARG A 131 10.04 -7.56 2.84
C ARG A 131 9.71 -6.82 1.55
N GLY A 132 9.19 -5.59 1.63
CA GLY A 132 9.02 -4.65 0.51
C GLY A 132 10.28 -4.47 -0.31
N TYR A 133 11.37 -4.04 0.34
CA TYR A 133 12.67 -3.89 -0.33
C TYR A 133 13.16 -5.18 -1.01
N LEU A 134 12.93 -6.34 -0.40
CA LEU A 134 13.33 -7.62 -0.98
C LEU A 134 12.47 -7.97 -2.20
N GLN A 135 11.16 -7.71 -2.15
CA GLN A 135 10.25 -7.90 -3.26
C GLN A 135 10.66 -7.02 -4.45
N GLU A 136 10.86 -5.72 -4.24
CA GLU A 136 11.27 -4.78 -5.30
C GLU A 136 12.61 -5.17 -5.95
N LYS A 137 13.53 -5.70 -5.14
CA LYS A 137 14.80 -6.23 -5.64
C LYS A 137 14.61 -7.47 -6.53
N LEU A 138 13.65 -8.33 -6.22
CA LEU A 138 13.31 -9.50 -7.05
C LEU A 138 12.55 -9.08 -8.32
N ASP A 139 11.67 -8.09 -8.21
CA ASP A 139 10.90 -7.56 -9.35
C ASP A 139 11.79 -6.79 -10.32
N SER A 140 12.88 -6.18 -9.85
CA SER A 140 13.93 -5.63 -10.73
C SER A 140 14.52 -6.66 -11.71
N ILE A 141 14.35 -7.96 -11.45
CA ILE A 141 14.77 -9.06 -12.32
C ILE A 141 13.57 -9.63 -13.11
N LYS A 142 12.41 -9.80 -12.46
CA LYS A 142 11.25 -10.52 -13.05
C LYS A 142 10.25 -9.62 -13.77
N ALA A 143 10.08 -8.40 -13.30
CA ALA A 143 9.19 -7.37 -13.84
C ALA A 143 9.86 -5.99 -13.76
N PRO A 144 10.95 -5.75 -14.54
CA PRO A 144 11.74 -4.52 -14.41
C PRO A 144 10.96 -3.24 -14.72
N HIS A 145 9.80 -3.36 -15.35
CA HIS A 145 8.92 -2.25 -15.69
C HIS A 145 8.20 -1.63 -14.50
N SER A 146 8.02 -2.38 -13.40
CA SER A 146 7.31 -1.91 -12.21
C SER A 146 8.20 -1.75 -10.98
N ALA A 147 9.47 -2.20 -11.04
CA ALA A 147 10.32 -2.27 -9.86
C ALA A 147 10.78 -0.90 -9.36
N TYR A 148 10.55 -0.62 -8.08
CA TYR A 148 10.82 0.67 -7.42
C TYR A 148 10.13 1.85 -8.10
N SER A 149 8.90 1.65 -8.56
CA SER A 149 8.01 2.75 -8.92
C SER A 149 7.83 3.66 -7.71
N TYR A 150 7.50 4.94 -7.93
CA TYR A 150 7.67 5.93 -6.88
C TYR A 150 6.74 5.74 -5.68
N GLU A 151 5.63 5.03 -5.90
CA GLU A 151 4.59 4.70 -4.96
C GLU A 151 4.85 3.43 -4.15
N ASP A 152 5.69 2.50 -4.63
CA ASP A 152 5.77 1.14 -4.08
C ASP A 152 6.18 1.13 -2.61
N LEU A 153 7.40 1.57 -2.31
CA LEU A 153 7.94 1.57 -0.94
C LEU A 153 7.18 2.49 0.03
N PRO A 154 6.70 3.69 -0.38
CA PRO A 154 5.76 4.45 0.44
C PRO A 154 4.46 3.67 0.73
N SER A 155 3.88 2.99 -0.27
CA SER A 155 2.66 2.19 -0.10
C SER A 155 2.87 1.04 0.89
N ASP A 156 4.00 0.34 0.76
CA ASP A 156 4.42 -0.72 1.69
C ASP A 156 4.52 -0.19 3.11
N TYR A 157 5.19 0.96 3.29
CA TYR A 157 5.39 1.58 4.59
C TYR A 157 4.06 2.01 5.22
N TYR A 158 3.22 2.75 4.50
CA TYR A 158 1.94 3.22 5.05
C TYR A 158 0.94 2.08 5.28
N GLY A 159 1.00 1.02 4.46
CA GLY A 159 0.29 -0.23 4.70
C GLY A 159 0.75 -0.85 6.02
N ALA A 160 2.07 -1.02 6.19
CA ALA A 160 2.65 -1.58 7.40
C ALA A 160 2.32 -0.78 8.67
N VAL A 161 2.37 0.55 8.60
CA VAL A 161 1.94 1.45 9.68
C VAL A 161 0.47 1.23 10.01
N PHE A 162 -0.41 1.19 9.00
CA PHE A 162 -1.82 0.94 9.23
C PHE A 162 -2.04 -0.42 9.92
N GLY A 163 -1.50 -1.51 9.40
CA GLY A 163 -1.69 -2.85 9.95
C GLY A 163 -1.12 -3.01 11.37
N ALA A 164 0.09 -2.51 11.61
CA ALA A 164 0.72 -2.64 12.92
C ALA A 164 0.17 -1.66 13.96
N ASN A 165 -0.19 -0.43 13.58
CA ASN A 165 -0.45 0.64 14.54
C ASN A 165 -1.92 1.12 14.58
N HIS A 166 -2.67 1.04 13.48
CA HIS A 166 -4.02 1.63 13.40
C HIS A 166 -5.15 0.62 13.28
N PHE A 167 -4.90 -0.54 12.66
CA PHE A 167 -5.91 -1.59 12.55
C PHE A 167 -6.24 -2.17 13.93
N ASP A 168 -7.51 -2.07 14.31
CA ASP A 168 -8.03 -2.57 15.57
C ASP A 168 -9.09 -3.66 15.33
N PRO A 169 -8.76 -4.94 15.62
CA PRO A 169 -9.69 -6.05 15.49
C PRO A 169 -10.78 -6.07 16.57
N LYS A 170 -10.75 -5.17 17.57
CA LYS A 170 -11.80 -5.00 18.59
C LYS A 170 -12.75 -3.86 18.26
N SER A 171 -12.44 -3.09 17.22
CA SER A 171 -13.25 -1.95 16.82
C SER A 171 -14.64 -2.38 16.34
N LYS A 172 -15.63 -1.53 16.61
CA LYS A 172 -17.02 -1.70 16.15
C LYS A 172 -17.24 -1.15 14.74
N ILE A 173 -16.30 -0.37 14.20
CA ILE A 173 -16.35 0.11 12.83
C ILE A 173 -15.76 -0.92 11.87
N SER A 174 -16.30 -0.95 10.65
CA SER A 174 -15.91 -1.94 9.65
C SER A 174 -14.47 -1.77 9.19
N PHE A 175 -13.90 -2.83 8.62
CA PHE A 175 -12.53 -2.81 8.11
C PHE A 175 -12.33 -1.70 7.07
N GLY A 176 -13.28 -1.53 6.14
CA GLY A 176 -13.25 -0.44 5.17
C GLY A 176 -13.31 0.93 5.84
N GLN A 177 -14.11 1.10 6.90
CA GLN A 177 -14.16 2.36 7.63
C GLN A 177 -12.85 2.68 8.36
N GLN A 178 -12.14 1.66 8.88
CA GLN A 178 -10.83 1.85 9.49
C GLN A 178 -9.80 2.36 8.46
N ILE A 179 -9.80 1.79 7.25
CA ILE A 179 -8.95 2.26 6.14
C ILE A 179 -9.32 3.70 5.77
N TYR A 180 -10.62 3.98 5.54
CA TYR A 180 -11.07 5.34 5.22
C TYR A 180 -10.62 6.37 6.27
N ASN A 181 -10.80 6.05 7.55
CA ASN A 181 -10.40 6.94 8.64
C ASN A 181 -8.89 7.18 8.63
N TYR A 182 -8.08 6.14 8.45
CA TYR A 182 -6.62 6.28 8.34
C TYR A 182 -6.21 7.20 7.19
N PHE A 183 -6.76 6.99 5.99
CA PHE A 183 -6.48 7.86 4.83
C PHE A 183 -6.91 9.31 5.06
N LYS A 184 -8.05 9.53 5.72
CA LYS A 184 -8.57 10.87 5.99
C LYS A 184 -7.80 11.59 7.08
N GLN A 185 -7.46 10.91 8.17
CA GLN A 185 -6.94 11.54 9.39
C GLN A 185 -5.41 11.54 9.40
N GLU A 186 -4.79 10.44 8.98
CA GLU A 186 -3.35 10.27 9.07
C GLU A 186 -2.64 10.69 7.79
N LEU A 187 -3.19 10.38 6.61
CA LEU A 187 -2.54 10.65 5.32
C LEU A 187 -2.98 11.94 4.62
N ASP A 188 -4.10 12.54 5.04
CA ASP A 188 -4.73 13.67 4.37
C ASP A 188 -5.00 13.40 2.88
N VAL A 189 -5.84 12.40 2.62
CA VAL A 189 -6.30 12.01 1.28
C VAL A 189 -6.96 13.18 0.53
N LYS A 190 -6.63 13.32 -0.75
CA LYS A 190 -7.21 14.33 -1.66
C LYS A 190 -7.73 13.66 -2.93
N SER A 191 -8.48 14.43 -3.70
CA SER A 191 -8.79 14.06 -5.07
C SER A 191 -7.49 13.98 -5.90
N PRO A 192 -7.37 13.03 -6.84
CA PRO A 192 -6.14 12.81 -7.61
C PRO A 192 -5.65 14.05 -8.36
N TYR A 193 -6.56 14.96 -8.77
CA TYR A 193 -6.21 16.24 -9.43
C TYR A 193 -5.35 17.19 -8.57
N HIS A 194 -5.23 16.93 -7.27
CA HIS A 194 -4.37 17.72 -6.37
C HIS A 194 -2.92 17.23 -6.37
N ALA A 195 -2.62 16.08 -6.99
CA ALA A 195 -1.24 15.61 -7.09
C ALA A 195 -0.43 16.54 -7.99
N PRO A 196 0.76 17.00 -7.56
CA PRO A 196 1.63 17.86 -8.37
C PRO A 196 1.93 17.32 -9.76
N ASN A 197 1.97 15.99 -9.93
CA ASN A 197 2.24 15.31 -11.19
C ASN A 197 0.99 14.76 -11.90
N TYR A 198 -0.23 15.07 -11.47
CA TYR A 198 -1.44 14.46 -12.03
C TYR A 198 -1.55 14.66 -13.55
N ASN A 199 -1.23 15.86 -14.04
CA ASN A 199 -1.34 16.19 -15.46
C ASN A 199 -0.35 15.40 -16.32
N ASP A 200 0.80 15.05 -15.73
CA ASP A 200 1.89 14.33 -16.38
C ASP A 200 1.68 12.81 -16.35
N LEU A 201 0.71 12.31 -15.58
CA LEU A 201 0.39 10.87 -15.54
C LEU A 201 -0.04 10.36 -16.93
N PRO A 202 0.37 9.14 -17.29
CA PRO A 202 -0.13 8.48 -18.49
C PRO A 202 -1.61 8.11 -18.32
N ASP A 203 -2.32 7.94 -19.42
CA ASP A 203 -3.72 7.52 -19.36
C ASP A 203 -3.86 6.09 -18.83
N ILE A 204 -2.93 5.20 -19.21
CA ILE A 204 -2.88 3.78 -18.85
C ILE A 204 -1.44 3.35 -18.55
N ASP A 205 -1.27 2.28 -17.76
CA ASP A 205 0.02 1.61 -17.61
C ASP A 205 0.37 0.82 -18.89
N ASN A 206 1.41 1.27 -19.60
CA ASN A 206 1.90 0.67 -20.82
C ASN A 206 2.97 -0.41 -20.59
N LYS A 207 3.22 -0.81 -19.33
CA LYS A 207 4.22 -1.78 -18.89
C LYS A 207 5.65 -1.44 -19.31
N LYS A 208 5.94 -0.15 -19.44
CA LYS A 208 7.28 0.38 -19.60
C LYS A 208 7.65 1.10 -18.31
N HIS A 209 8.90 1.00 -17.88
CA HIS A 209 9.33 1.72 -16.68
C HIS A 209 9.41 3.23 -16.96
N SER A 210 8.98 4.02 -15.98
CA SER A 210 8.97 5.48 -16.03
C SER A 210 10.38 6.07 -16.13
N GLY A 211 11.33 5.44 -15.46
CA GLY A 211 12.71 5.93 -15.29
C GLY A 211 12.90 6.68 -13.97
N ILE A 212 11.80 7.01 -13.29
CA ILE A 212 11.80 7.49 -11.90
C ILE A 212 11.86 6.28 -10.99
N PHE A 213 12.90 6.20 -10.16
CA PHE A 213 13.04 5.17 -9.15
C PHE A 213 12.95 5.80 -7.76
N ASN A 214 12.04 5.31 -6.91
CA ASN A 214 12.04 5.63 -5.49
C ASN A 214 12.51 4.42 -4.69
N ARG A 215 13.73 4.50 -4.16
CA ARG A 215 14.32 3.44 -3.32
C ARG A 215 14.18 3.74 -1.84
N THR A 216 13.21 4.57 -1.47
CA THR A 216 12.99 5.01 -0.10
C THR A 216 11.52 4.90 0.26
N ILE A 217 11.23 4.89 1.56
CA ILE A 217 9.84 5.00 2.06
C ILE A 217 9.32 6.45 2.03
N ASN A 218 10.16 7.41 1.64
CA ASN A 218 9.76 8.81 1.59
C ASN A 218 8.93 9.02 0.31
N PRO A 219 7.75 9.63 0.42
CA PRO A 219 6.89 9.83 -0.72
C PRO A 219 7.43 10.90 -1.67
N MET A 220 7.10 10.75 -2.95
CA MET A 220 7.31 11.77 -3.97
C MET A 220 5.99 12.47 -4.30
N PHE A 221 6.06 13.63 -4.95
CA PHE A 221 4.89 14.40 -5.40
C PHE A 221 3.95 14.80 -4.25
N ILE A 222 4.52 15.24 -3.13
CA ILE A 222 3.80 15.88 -2.03
C ILE A 222 3.91 17.42 -2.12
N PRO A 223 2.98 18.20 -1.54
CA PRO A 223 3.00 19.66 -1.55
C PRO A 223 4.18 20.31 -0.82
#